data_AF-A0A1M7JZC8-F1
#
_entry.id   AF-A0A1M7JZC8-F1
#
_cell.length_a   1.000
_cell.length_b   1.000
_cell.length_c   1.000
_cell.angle_alpha   90.00
_cell.angle_beta   90.00
_cell.angle_gamma   90.00
#
_symmetry.space_group_name_H-M   'P 1'
#
loop_
_entity.id
_entity.type
_entity.pdbx_description
1 polymer ?
#
loop_
_entity_poly.entity_id
_entity_poly.type
_entity_poly.pdbx_seq_one_letter_code
_entity_poly.pdbx_strand_id
1 'polypeptide(L)'
;MLSDKGTNIFSEIGKFFKENDATSAMNAIIDMTKALRLSEKRLFSSESRCNCKLTQLQVLGLLMLFPCFMIRNAYNYGKSSLCGLFDCRKDVFYRFISNESYDWRKILATVSLQLWNKTQYRSR
;
A
#
# COMPACT_ATOMS: atom_id res chain seq x y z
N MET A 1 4.91 38.71 17.65
CA MET A 1 3.81 37.81 17.26
C MET A 1 4.40 36.72 16.38
N LEU A 2 4.50 35.49 16.90
CA LEU A 2 4.92 34.33 16.12
C LEU A 2 3.78 34.00 15.15
N SER A 3 4.00 34.20 13.85
CA SER A 3 3.08 33.69 12.84
C SER A 3 3.20 32.17 12.85
N ASP A 4 2.18 31.50 13.41
CA ASP A 4 1.97 30.07 13.24
C ASP A 4 1.75 29.80 11.75
N LYS A 5 2.85 29.58 11.00
CA LYS A 5 2.78 29.00 9.67
C LYS A 5 2.36 27.57 9.88
N GLY A 6 1.06 27.32 9.95
CA GLY A 6 0.49 25.99 10.01
C GLY A 6 1.06 25.15 8.88
N THR A 7 2.09 24.37 9.19
CA THR A 7 2.77 23.52 8.22
C THR A 7 1.77 22.43 7.87
N ASN A 8 1.20 22.52 6.66
CA ASN A 8 0.31 21.48 6.18
C ASN A 8 1.12 20.17 6.16
N ILE A 9 0.63 19.10 6.80
CA ILE A 9 1.28 17.78 6.82
C ILE A 9 1.75 17.36 5.43
N PHE A 10 0.98 17.67 4.38
CA PHE A 10 1.36 17.38 3.00
C PHE A 10 2.55 18.20 2.50
N SER A 11 2.76 19.41 3.02
CA SER A 11 3.92 20.25 2.69
C SER A 11 5.21 19.78 3.37
N GLU A 12 5.15 19.25 4.59
CA GLU A 12 6.31 18.61 5.22
C GLU A 12 6.68 17.31 4.53
N ILE A 13 5.68 16.49 4.18
CA ILE A 13 5.88 15.28 3.40
C ILE A 13 6.53 15.65 2.05
N GLY A 14 5.98 16.65 1.35
CA GLY A 14 6.55 17.14 0.09
C GLY A 14 7.99 17.65 0.23
N LYS A 15 8.32 18.35 1.32
CA LYS A 15 9.68 18.79 1.63
C LYS A 15 10.61 17.61 1.93
N PHE A 16 10.16 16.63 2.71
CA PHE A 16 10.90 15.40 3.02
C PHE A 16 11.28 14.62 1.77
N PHE A 17 10.36 14.46 0.82
CA PHE A 17 10.63 13.81 -0.47
C PHE A 17 11.50 14.64 -1.43
N LYS A 18 11.60 15.96 -1.22
CA LYS A 18 12.42 16.87 -2.03
C LYS A 18 13.84 17.02 -1.49
N GLU A 19 14.03 16.90 -0.18
CA GLU A 19 15.31 17.05 0.52
C GLU A 19 16.04 15.73 0.74
N ASN A 20 15.31 14.63 0.91
CA ASN A 20 15.88 13.28 0.86
C ASN A 20 15.70 12.76 -0.57
N ASP A 21 16.76 12.24 -1.18
CA ASP A 21 16.69 11.56 -2.49
C ASP A 21 15.46 10.66 -2.53
N ALA A 22 14.63 10.77 -3.57
CA ALA A 22 13.41 9.97 -3.73
C ALA A 22 13.70 8.46 -3.57
N THR A 23 14.94 8.05 -3.87
CA THR A 23 15.52 6.74 -3.58
C THR A 23 15.43 6.34 -2.10
N SER A 24 15.76 7.21 -1.16
CA SER A 24 15.68 6.96 0.29
C SER A 24 14.25 6.71 0.76
N ALA A 25 13.30 7.49 0.24
CA ALA A 25 11.90 7.32 0.59
C ALA A 25 11.30 6.04 -0.05
N MET A 26 11.67 5.73 -1.31
CA MET A 26 11.33 4.45 -1.93
C MET A 26 11.93 3.26 -1.18
N ASN A 27 13.19 3.35 -0.74
CA ASN A 27 13.84 2.33 0.08
C ASN A 27 13.10 2.12 1.40
N ALA A 28 12.64 3.20 2.05
CA ALA A 28 11.82 3.09 3.25
C ALA A 28 10.48 2.37 2.99
N ILE A 29 9.79 2.68 1.89
CA ILE A 29 8.55 1.99 1.49
C ILE A 29 8.82 0.51 1.20
N ILE A 30 9.88 0.19 0.46
CA ILE A 30 10.28 -1.19 0.14
C ILE A 30 10.59 -1.96 1.42
N ASP A 31 11.35 -1.37 2.34
CA ASP A 31 11.69 -2.01 3.61
C ASP A 31 10.47 -2.25 4.50
N MET A 32 9.52 -1.31 4.54
CA MET A 32 8.24 -1.52 5.23
C MET A 32 7.42 -2.63 4.56
N THR A 33 7.40 -2.66 3.23
CA THR A 33 6.70 -3.71 2.47
C THR A 33 7.32 -5.08 2.72
N LYS A 34 8.65 -5.19 2.80
CA LYS A 34 9.36 -6.44 3.16
C LYS A 34 9.04 -6.94 4.56
N ALA A 35 8.67 -6.05 5.49
CA ALA A 35 8.28 -6.44 6.84
C ALA A 35 6.89 -7.11 6.88
N LEU A 36 6.08 -6.94 5.84
CA LEU A 36 4.77 -7.55 5.73
C LEU A 36 4.90 -9.05 5.39
N ARG A 37 4.83 -9.89 6.42
CA ARG A 37 4.73 -11.36 6.30
C ARG A 37 3.26 -11.75 6.20
N LEU A 38 2.70 -11.53 5.02
CA LEU A 38 1.31 -11.85 4.67
C LEU A 38 1.23 -13.17 3.92
N SER A 39 0.10 -13.87 4.06
CA SER A 39 -0.15 -15.12 3.34
C SER A 39 -1.63 -15.20 2.97
N GLU A 40 -1.93 -15.62 1.74
CA GLU A 40 -3.30 -15.70 1.23
C GLU A 40 -4.18 -16.59 2.10
N LYS A 41 -3.71 -17.79 2.42
CA LYS A 41 -4.42 -18.74 3.26
C LYS A 41 -4.82 -18.17 4.64
N ARG A 42 -3.98 -17.33 5.26
CA ARG A 42 -4.30 -16.71 6.58
C ARG A 42 -5.23 -15.51 6.48
N LEU A 43 -5.17 -14.76 5.38
CA LEU A 43 -5.89 -13.49 5.21
C LEU A 43 -7.24 -13.69 4.51
N PHE A 44 -7.28 -14.53 3.48
CA PHE A 44 -8.43 -14.72 2.61
C PHE A 44 -9.09 -16.09 2.78
N SER A 45 -8.51 -16.97 3.61
CA SER A 45 -8.96 -18.36 3.81
C SER A 45 -9.00 -19.20 2.52
N SER A 46 -8.40 -18.68 1.45
CA SER A 46 -8.30 -19.26 0.12
C SER A 46 -6.93 -18.95 -0.46
N GLU A 47 -6.55 -19.69 -1.50
CA GLU A 47 -5.39 -19.38 -2.32
C GLU A 47 -5.84 -18.99 -3.72
N SER A 48 -5.06 -18.12 -4.34
CA SER A 48 -5.28 -17.75 -5.74
C SER A 48 -5.11 -18.96 -6.64
N ARG A 49 -5.91 -19.02 -7.72
CA ARG A 49 -5.78 -20.09 -8.71
C ARG A 49 -4.42 -20.02 -9.40
N CYS A 50 -3.84 -21.17 -9.75
CA CYS A 50 -2.53 -21.25 -10.38
C CYS A 50 -2.41 -20.51 -11.71
N ASN A 51 -3.54 -20.25 -12.38
CA ASN A 51 -3.60 -19.53 -13.66
C ASN A 51 -3.96 -18.04 -13.53
N CYS A 52 -4.02 -17.48 -12.31
CA CYS A 52 -4.24 -16.05 -12.15
C CYS A 52 -3.00 -15.27 -12.62
N LYS A 53 -3.23 -14.12 -13.28
CA LYS A 53 -2.14 -13.19 -13.65
C LYS A 53 -1.55 -12.48 -12.44
N LEU A 54 -2.41 -12.14 -11.48
CA LEU A 54 -2.05 -11.53 -10.22
C LEU A 54 -2.77 -12.29 -9.10
N THR A 55 -2.03 -12.63 -8.05
CA THR A 55 -2.60 -13.27 -6.87
C THR A 55 -3.38 -12.25 -6.02
N GLN A 56 -4.28 -12.73 -5.17
CA GLN A 56 -5.04 -11.92 -4.21
C GLN A 56 -4.13 -11.04 -3.35
N LEU A 57 -3.00 -11.59 -2.90
CA LEU A 57 -2.01 -10.86 -2.11
C LEU A 57 -1.30 -9.78 -2.94
N GLN A 58 -1.00 -10.04 -4.20
CA GLN A 58 -0.45 -9.03 -5.10
C GLN A 58 -1.44 -7.89 -5.35
N VAL A 59 -2.73 -8.20 -5.55
CA VAL A 59 -3.79 -7.18 -5.69
C VAL A 59 -3.90 -6.33 -4.41
N LEU A 60 -3.85 -6.95 -3.22
CA LEU A 60 -3.80 -6.23 -1.95
C LEU A 60 -2.56 -5.33 -1.85
N GLY A 61 -1.39 -5.83 -2.26
CA GLY A 61 -0.14 -5.08 -2.30
C GLY A 61 -0.23 -3.83 -3.18
N LEU A 62 -0.77 -3.98 -4.39
CA LEU A 62 -0.97 -2.85 -5.32
C LEU A 62 -1.93 -1.82 -4.72
N LEU A 63 -3.03 -2.24 -4.08
CA LEU A 63 -3.96 -1.34 -3.40
C LEU A 63 -3.28 -0.54 -2.28
N MET A 64 -2.43 -1.19 -1.48
CA MET A 64 -1.68 -0.51 -0.42
C MET A 64 -0.67 0.51 -0.97
N LEU A 65 -0.19 0.34 -2.20
CA LEU A 65 0.70 1.29 -2.86
C LEU A 65 -0.03 2.48 -3.51
N PHE A 66 -1.36 2.43 -3.67
CA PHE A 66 -2.11 3.53 -4.30
C PHE A 66 -1.81 4.92 -3.67
N PRO A 67 -1.80 5.07 -2.33
CA PRO A 67 -1.44 6.35 -1.71
C PRO A 67 0.00 6.79 -2.01
N CYS A 68 0.95 5.85 -2.11
CA CYS A 68 2.35 6.14 -2.42
C CYS A 68 2.55 6.64 -3.86
N PHE A 69 1.69 6.20 -4.78
CA PHE A 69 1.73 6.56 -6.20
C PHE A 69 0.67 7.60 -6.60
N MET A 70 0.02 8.25 -5.63
CA MET A 70 -1.02 9.26 -5.86
C MET A 70 -2.19 8.76 -6.73
N ILE A 71 -2.50 7.46 -6.63
CA ILE A 71 -3.62 6.83 -7.35
C ILE A 71 -4.89 6.97 -6.50
N ARG A 72 -5.83 7.80 -6.96
CA ARG A 72 -7.04 8.12 -6.17
C ARG A 72 -7.96 6.93 -5.94
N ASN A 73 -8.08 6.03 -6.91
CA ASN A 73 -8.95 4.85 -6.85
C ASN A 73 -8.63 3.89 -8.03
N ALA A 74 -9.30 2.73 -8.04
CA ALA A 74 -9.15 1.73 -9.09
C ALA A 74 -9.44 2.24 -10.50
N TYR A 75 -10.36 3.20 -10.68
CA TYR A 75 -10.63 3.80 -11.99
C TYR A 75 -9.43 4.59 -12.53
N ASN A 76 -8.70 5.27 -11.64
CA ASN A 76 -7.49 6.00 -12.00
C ASN A 76 -6.25 5.11 -12.21
N TYR A 77 -6.30 3.83 -11.82
CA TYR A 77 -5.18 2.91 -11.92
C TYR A 77 -4.62 2.81 -13.33
N GLY A 78 -5.49 2.66 -14.34
CA GLY A 78 -5.07 2.41 -15.73
C GLY A 78 -4.23 3.52 -16.38
N LYS A 79 -4.20 4.73 -15.79
CA LYS A 79 -3.39 5.87 -16.24
C LYS A 79 -2.16 6.12 -15.35
N SER A 80 -1.93 5.27 -14.36
CA SER A 80 -0.84 5.42 -13.40
C SER A 80 0.45 4.76 -13.88
N SER A 81 1.58 5.20 -13.33
CA SER A 81 2.87 4.55 -13.50
C SER A 81 2.87 3.10 -12.96
N LEU A 82 2.08 2.80 -11.92
CA LEU A 82 1.96 1.44 -11.37
C LEU A 82 1.33 0.46 -12.37
N CYS A 83 0.35 0.91 -13.17
CA CYS A 83 -0.26 0.09 -14.22
C CYS A 83 0.73 -0.22 -15.36
N GLY A 84 1.69 0.67 -15.61
CA GLY A 84 2.78 0.40 -16.55
C GLY A 84 3.72 -0.73 -16.10
N LEU A 85 3.82 -0.96 -14.78
CA LEU A 85 4.64 -2.04 -14.19
C LEU A 85 3.83 -3.33 -14.01
N PHE A 86 2.58 -3.22 -13.59
CA PHE A 86 1.69 -4.34 -13.32
C PHE A 86 0.36 -4.16 -14.06
N ASP A 87 0.25 -4.75 -15.24
CA ASP A 87 -0.95 -4.64 -16.05
C ASP A 87 -2.14 -5.37 -15.42
N CYS A 88 -3.14 -4.61 -14.99
CA CYS A 88 -4.44 -5.14 -14.61
C CYS A 88 -5.55 -4.09 -14.77
N ARG A 89 -6.77 -4.57 -15.03
CA ARG A 89 -7.93 -3.70 -15.18
C ARG A 89 -8.48 -3.27 -13.83
N LYS A 90 -9.10 -2.09 -13.79
CA LYS A 90 -9.82 -1.56 -12.61
C LYS A 90 -10.78 -2.59 -11.98
N ASP A 91 -11.38 -3.42 -12.82
CA ASP A 91 -12.34 -4.46 -12.47
C ASP A 91 -11.77 -5.49 -11.48
N VAL A 92 -10.45 -5.75 -11.56
CA VAL A 92 -9.73 -6.65 -10.64
C VAL A 92 -9.80 -6.09 -9.22
N PHE A 93 -9.53 -4.80 -9.05
CA PHE A 93 -9.60 -4.14 -7.75
C PHE A 93 -11.02 -4.05 -7.22
N TYR A 94 -12.00 -3.72 -8.08
CA TYR A 94 -13.39 -3.66 -7.64
C TYR A 94 -13.89 -5.02 -7.15
N ARG A 95 -13.64 -6.10 -7.91
CA ARG A 95 -14.00 -7.46 -7.49
C ARG A 95 -13.27 -7.89 -6.22
N PHE A 96 -12.01 -7.48 -6.06
CA PHE A 96 -11.23 -7.79 -4.88
C PHE A 96 -11.79 -7.09 -3.64
N ILE A 97 -12.08 -5.78 -3.72
CA ILE A 97 -12.61 -4.97 -2.60
C ILE A 97 -14.05 -5.37 -2.26
N SER A 98 -14.87 -5.69 -3.27
CA SER A 98 -16.27 -6.06 -3.09
C SER A 98 -16.47 -7.51 -2.63
N ASN A 99 -15.39 -8.27 -2.38
CA ASN A 99 -15.53 -9.65 -1.94
C ASN A 99 -15.93 -9.71 -0.46
N GLU A 100 -17.18 -10.08 -0.20
CA GLU A 100 -17.76 -10.21 1.14
C GLU A 100 -17.15 -11.36 1.95
N SER A 101 -16.49 -12.33 1.29
CA SER A 101 -15.83 -13.43 1.99
C SER A 101 -14.55 -13.01 2.73
N TYR A 102 -14.05 -11.80 2.47
CA TYR A 102 -12.84 -11.29 3.11
C TYR A 102 -13.17 -10.56 4.41
N ASP A 103 -12.52 -10.98 5.49
CA ASP A 103 -12.57 -10.25 6.76
C ASP A 103 -11.63 -9.03 6.70
N TRP A 104 -12.16 -7.92 6.18
CA TRP A 104 -11.42 -6.66 6.04
C TRP A 104 -10.90 -6.12 7.38
N ARG A 105 -11.62 -6.35 8.48
CA ARG A 105 -11.18 -5.90 9.82
C ARG A 105 -9.94 -6.67 10.25
N LYS A 106 -9.94 -8.00 10.08
CA LYS A 106 -8.78 -8.85 10.38
C LYS A 106 -7.59 -8.54 9.48
N ILE A 107 -7.82 -8.32 8.19
CA ILE A 107 -6.76 -7.93 7.23
C ILE A 107 -6.13 -6.61 7.69
N LEU A 108 -6.94 -5.58 7.94
CA LEU A 108 -6.46 -4.28 8.39
C LEU A 108 -5.70 -4.37 9.72
N ALA A 109 -6.24 -5.11 10.70
CA ALA A 109 -5.59 -5.31 12.00
C ALA A 109 -4.22 -6.01 11.83
N THR A 110 -4.14 -7.03 10.98
CA THR A 110 -2.91 -7.78 10.73
C THR A 110 -1.84 -6.89 10.09
N VAL A 111 -2.19 -6.16 9.04
CA VAL A 111 -1.26 -5.25 8.34
C VAL A 111 -0.80 -4.14 9.28
N SER A 112 -1.73 -3.50 9.98
CA SER A 112 -1.42 -2.40 10.90
C SER A 112 -0.48 -2.83 12.02
N LEU A 113 -0.73 -4.00 12.62
CA LEU A 113 0.13 -4.54 13.68
C LEU A 113 1.55 -4.86 13.18
N GLN A 114 1.68 -5.43 11.98
CA GLN A 114 3.00 -5.73 11.42
C GLN A 114 3.79 -4.45 11.10
N LEU A 115 3.14 -3.44 10.52
CA LEU A 115 3.77 -2.14 10.26
C LEU A 115 4.16 -1.43 11.56
N TRP A 116 3.27 -1.44 12.56
CA TRP A 116 3.53 -0.84 13.87
C TRP A 116 4.71 -1.50 14.57
N ASN A 117 4.77 -2.83 14.59
CA ASN A 117 5.89 -3.54 15.21
C ASN A 117 7.22 -3.22 14.50
N LYS A 118 7.20 -2.99 13.18
CA LYS A 118 8.38 -2.60 12.42
C LYS A 118 8.83 -1.17 12.73
N THR A 119 7.91 -0.22 12.91
CA THR A 119 8.26 1.16 13.28
C THR A 119 8.85 1.22 14.69
N GLN A 120 8.28 0.48 15.65
CA GLN A 120 8.77 0.42 17.04
C GLN A 120 10.20 -0.13 17.15
N TYR A 121 10.58 -1.11 16.31
CA TYR A 121 11.94 -1.62 16.29
C TYR A 121 12.96 -0.62 15.74
N ARG A 122 12.53 0.36 14.92
CA ARG A 122 13.41 1.42 14.38
C ARG A 122 13.61 2.58 15.36
N SER A 123 12.74 2.74 16.36
CA SER A 123 12.82 3.80 17.39
C SER A 123 13.59 3.41 18.65
N ARG A 124 14.09 2.17 18.74
CA ARG A 124 15.03 1.71 19.76
C ARG A 124 16.41 1.54 19.14
#